data_AF-A0A1I8MJ63-F1
#
_entry.id   AF-A0A1I8MJ63-F1
#
_cell.length_a   1.000
_cell.length_b   1.000
_cell.length_c   1.000
_cell.angle_alpha   90.00
_cell.angle_beta   90.00
_cell.angle_gamma   90.00
#
_symmetry.space_group_name_H-M   'P 1'
#
loop_
_entity.id
_entity.type
_entity.pdbx_description
1 polymer ?
#
loop_
_entity_poly.entity_id
_entity_poly.type
_entity_poly.pdbx_seq_one_letter_code
_entity_poly.pdbx_strand_id
1 'polypeptide(L)'
;MAFWATVNSGNPSTPKIVPVLNPNQRQFLQDEITYQNKIKFLAENDGANLTDFYVRKEEVFDDPELLDKHDSFYHNTKSLLVLFQIMGVMPLHRNPPIQGIPRTGYSWISKQFFWALFVYTVQTCVVVMVLRERVIHFKEGPDKRFDQAIYNVIFISLLFTNFLLPVASWRHGPQVAIFKNMWTNYQLKFFKVTGTPIVFPNLYPLTWGLCIFSWVLSILINLSQYFLQPDFKFWYTFAYYPLIAMLNCFCSLWYINCTAFGIASKALSESLRKTLRGEKPAEKLSEYRYLWVDLSHMMQQLGRAYSNMYGMYCLVVFFTTIIATYGSFSEILDHGATYKEVGLFVIVFYCMSLLYIICNEAHHASQKVGFDFQTQLLNINLTAVDTATQREVEMFLVAIAKNPPTMNLDGYATINRELITSNVSVMATYLVVLLQFKITEQRGLRTQQAAIS
;
A
#
# COMPACT_ATOMS: atom_id res chain seq x y z
N MET A 1 16.87 -2.75 -15.98
CA MET A 1 17.53 -2.96 -17.29
C MET A 1 16.47 -2.91 -18.36
N ALA A 2 16.71 -2.11 -19.41
CA ALA A 2 15.75 -1.66 -20.40
C ALA A 2 15.19 -2.80 -21.27
N PHE A 3 13.87 -2.85 -21.43
CA PHE A 3 13.18 -3.74 -22.37
C PHE A 3 12.18 -2.93 -23.19
N TRP A 4 12.68 -1.94 -23.92
CA TRP A 4 11.96 -1.28 -25.01
C TRP A 4 12.97 -0.75 -26.01
N ALA A 5 13.14 -1.46 -27.14
CA ALA A 5 13.48 -0.88 -28.44
C ALA A 5 13.38 -1.96 -29.52
N THR A 6 12.94 -1.53 -30.70
CA THR A 6 12.96 -2.20 -32.01
C THR A 6 11.77 -3.09 -32.37
N VAL A 7 10.71 -2.42 -32.84
CA VAL A 7 9.85 -2.94 -33.91
C VAL A 7 10.48 -2.55 -35.26
N ASN A 8 10.46 -3.50 -36.20
CA ASN A 8 10.70 -3.39 -37.65
C ASN A 8 12.09 -2.99 -38.19
N SER A 9 12.82 -4.01 -38.68
CA SER A 9 13.48 -3.93 -39.98
C SER A 9 13.33 -5.28 -40.68
N GLY A 10 12.90 -5.25 -41.94
CA GLY A 10 12.79 -6.44 -42.77
C GLY A 10 14.18 -6.90 -43.20
N ASN A 11 14.60 -8.08 -42.73
CA ASN A 11 15.50 -8.97 -43.46
C ASN A 11 15.47 -10.39 -42.85
N PRO A 12 15.45 -11.48 -43.64
CA PRO A 12 15.23 -12.83 -43.14
C PRO A 12 16.54 -13.61 -43.07
N SER A 13 17.27 -13.59 -41.95
CA SER A 13 18.28 -14.62 -41.64
C SER A 13 19.00 -14.37 -40.32
N THR A 14 18.40 -14.77 -39.19
CA THR A 14 19.14 -15.21 -37.99
C THR A 14 18.19 -15.99 -37.08
N PRO A 15 18.55 -17.20 -36.60
CA PRO A 15 17.71 -17.94 -35.67
C PRO A 15 17.65 -17.21 -34.33
N LYS A 16 16.49 -16.62 -34.02
CA LYS A 16 16.23 -15.95 -32.74
C LYS A 16 16.22 -17.00 -31.62
N ILE A 17 17.14 -16.86 -30.67
CA ILE A 17 17.10 -17.59 -29.40
C ILE A 17 15.84 -17.13 -28.68
N VAL A 18 14.85 -18.03 -28.58
CA VAL A 18 13.59 -17.76 -27.90
C VAL A 18 13.85 -17.79 -26.39
N PRO A 19 13.58 -16.72 -25.63
CA PRO A 19 13.70 -16.75 -24.18
C PRO A 19 12.75 -17.83 -23.63
N VAL A 20 13.23 -18.62 -22.68
CA VAL A 20 12.44 -19.65 -22.00
C VAL A 20 11.39 -18.95 -21.13
N LEU A 21 10.23 -18.70 -21.73
CA LEU A 21 9.06 -18.13 -21.08
C LEU A 21 8.36 -19.20 -20.24
N ASN A 22 7.97 -18.84 -19.00
CA ASN A 22 7.13 -19.67 -18.13
C ASN A 22 5.79 -19.97 -18.86
N PRO A 23 5.18 -21.17 -18.71
CA PRO A 23 3.88 -21.54 -19.29
C PRO A 23 2.82 -20.42 -19.25
N ASN A 24 2.68 -19.73 -18.12
CA ASN A 24 1.70 -18.66 -17.97
C ASN A 24 2.05 -17.40 -18.80
N GLN A 25 3.35 -17.10 -18.95
CA GLN A 25 3.83 -15.99 -19.77
C GLN A 25 3.72 -16.31 -21.26
N ARG A 26 3.93 -17.59 -21.65
CA ARG A 26 3.67 -18.05 -23.03
C ARG A 26 2.20 -17.94 -23.37
N GLN A 27 1.33 -18.42 -22.48
CA GLN A 27 -0.11 -18.38 -22.71
C GLN A 27 -0.61 -16.94 -22.83
N PHE A 28 -0.16 -16.04 -21.94
CA PHE A 28 -0.47 -14.61 -22.04
C PHE A 28 0.01 -13.99 -23.37
N LEU A 29 1.26 -14.23 -23.78
CA LEU A 29 1.79 -13.73 -25.06
C LEU A 29 1.03 -14.30 -26.27
N GLN A 30 0.62 -15.56 -26.19
CA GLN A 30 -0.07 -16.25 -27.26
C GLN A 30 -1.53 -15.77 -27.37
N ASP A 31 -2.16 -15.48 -26.23
CA ASP A 31 -3.47 -14.83 -26.17
C ASP A 31 -3.41 -13.39 -26.70
N GLU A 32 -2.35 -12.63 -26.35
CA GLU A 32 -2.13 -11.27 -26.85
C GLU A 32 -1.94 -11.24 -28.38
N ILE A 33 -1.13 -12.17 -28.92
CA ILE A 33 -0.91 -12.30 -30.37
C ILE A 33 -2.19 -12.73 -31.08
N THR A 34 -2.94 -13.67 -30.50
CA THR A 34 -4.22 -14.14 -31.05
C THR A 34 -5.26 -13.01 -31.04
N TYR A 35 -5.28 -12.21 -29.98
CA TYR A 35 -6.13 -11.03 -29.85
C TYR A 35 -5.78 -9.96 -30.89
N GLN A 36 -4.48 -9.66 -31.08
CA GLN A 36 -4.04 -8.70 -32.10
C GLN A 36 -4.33 -9.16 -33.52
N ASN A 37 -4.14 -10.45 -33.82
CA ASN A 37 -4.45 -11.00 -35.13
C ASN A 37 -5.97 -10.99 -35.40
N LYS A 38 -6.78 -11.25 -34.37
CA LYS A 38 -8.24 -11.15 -34.44
C LYS A 38 -8.69 -9.71 -34.67
N ILE A 39 -8.04 -8.72 -34.03
CA ILE A 39 -8.30 -7.29 -34.26
C ILE A 39 -7.94 -6.88 -35.69
N LYS A 40 -6.79 -7.31 -36.21
CA LYS A 40 -6.39 -6.99 -37.60
C LYS A 40 -7.35 -7.59 -38.63
N PHE A 41 -7.71 -8.86 -38.45
CA PHE A 41 -8.66 -9.56 -39.33
C PHE A 41 -10.05 -8.90 -39.34
N LEU A 42 -10.50 -8.39 -38.19
CA LEU A 42 -11.80 -7.71 -38.08
C LEU A 42 -11.75 -6.26 -38.58
N ALA A 43 -10.60 -5.58 -38.44
CA ALA A 43 -10.39 -4.23 -38.97
C ALA A 43 -10.32 -4.20 -40.51
N GLU A 44 -9.87 -5.29 -41.14
CA GLU A 44 -9.82 -5.42 -42.61
C GLU A 44 -11.16 -5.78 -43.25
N ASN A 45 -12.05 -6.48 -42.53
CA ASN A 45 -13.29 -7.03 -43.10
C ASN A 45 -14.59 -6.28 -42.75
N ASP A 46 -14.63 -5.48 -41.66
CA ASP A 46 -15.86 -4.80 -41.22
C ASP A 46 -15.62 -3.29 -40.97
N GLY A 47 -15.47 -2.53 -42.06
CA GLY A 47 -15.26 -1.07 -42.02
C GLY A 47 -16.41 -0.23 -41.44
N ALA A 48 -17.52 -0.85 -41.00
CA ALA A 48 -18.70 -0.16 -40.48
C ALA A 48 -18.99 -0.40 -38.97
N ASN A 49 -18.34 -1.39 -38.33
CA ASN A 49 -18.65 -1.79 -36.94
C ASN A 49 -17.44 -1.72 -35.99
N LEU A 50 -16.45 -0.87 -36.29
CA LEU A 50 -15.30 -0.63 -35.40
C LEU A 50 -15.65 0.14 -34.12
N THR A 51 -16.89 0.62 -33.95
CA THR A 51 -17.36 1.24 -32.70
C THR A 51 -17.68 0.23 -31.61
N ASP A 52 -17.95 -1.04 -31.96
CA ASP A 52 -18.32 -2.09 -31.01
C ASP A 52 -17.11 -2.82 -30.40
N PHE A 53 -15.88 -2.55 -30.88
CA PHE A 53 -14.66 -3.17 -30.37
C PHE A 53 -13.60 -2.14 -29.93
N TYR A 54 -13.25 -2.23 -28.64
CA TYR A 54 -12.30 -1.36 -27.96
C TYR A 54 -10.88 -1.46 -28.55
N VAL A 55 -10.45 -0.41 -29.24
CA VAL A 55 -9.03 -0.10 -29.45
C VAL A 55 -8.69 1.02 -28.49
N ARG A 56 -7.77 0.76 -27.54
CA ARG A 56 -7.18 1.80 -26.70
C ARG A 56 -6.58 2.86 -27.65
N LYS A 57 -7.17 4.07 -27.71
CA LYS A 57 -6.55 5.19 -28.44
C LYS A 57 -5.11 5.33 -27.94
N GLU A 58 -4.15 5.39 -28.86
CA GLU A 58 -2.75 5.63 -28.54
C GLU A 58 -2.65 6.80 -27.54
N GLU A 59 -1.86 6.61 -26.49
CA GLU A 59 -1.55 7.67 -25.52
C GLU A 59 -0.86 8.80 -26.28
N VAL A 60 -1.63 9.79 -26.72
CA VAL A 60 -1.08 11.05 -27.19
C VAL A 60 -0.26 11.60 -26.04
N PHE A 61 1.05 11.76 -26.24
CA PHE A 61 1.94 12.33 -25.24
C PHE A 61 1.42 13.72 -24.88
N ASP A 62 0.75 13.79 -23.74
CA ASP A 62 0.11 15.01 -23.29
C ASP A 62 1.16 16.06 -22.92
N ASP A 63 0.83 17.32 -23.21
CA ASP A 63 1.69 18.47 -22.94
C ASP A 63 2.19 18.46 -21.48
N PRO A 64 3.51 18.40 -21.25
CA PRO A 64 4.10 18.36 -19.91
C PRO A 64 3.66 19.50 -18.99
N GLU A 65 3.38 20.68 -19.54
CA GLU A 65 2.90 21.83 -18.76
C GLU A 65 1.45 21.67 -18.34
N LEU A 66 0.62 21.13 -19.23
CA LEU A 66 -0.79 20.86 -18.96
C LEU A 66 -0.95 19.75 -17.90
N LEU A 67 -0.08 18.74 -17.94
CA LEU A 67 0.01 17.69 -16.92
C LEU A 67 0.34 18.29 -15.55
N ASP A 68 1.32 19.19 -15.46
CA ASP A 68 1.72 19.79 -14.19
C ASP A 68 0.63 20.71 -13.62
N LYS A 69 -0.05 21.47 -14.48
CA LYS A 69 -1.15 22.35 -14.08
C LYS A 69 -2.33 21.59 -13.44
N HIS A 70 -2.58 20.35 -13.87
CA HIS A 70 -3.70 19.54 -13.38
C HIS A 70 -3.29 18.45 -12.38
N ASP A 71 -2.01 18.40 -11.95
CA ASP A 71 -1.49 17.43 -10.96
C ASP A 71 -1.84 17.85 -9.52
N SER A 72 -3.13 18.02 -9.26
CA SER A 72 -3.64 18.40 -7.94
C SER A 72 -3.30 17.33 -6.89
N PHE A 73 -3.19 16.04 -7.26
CA PHE A 73 -2.80 14.99 -6.31
C PHE A 73 -1.36 15.15 -5.81
N TYR A 74 -0.41 15.47 -6.70
CA TYR A 74 0.97 15.75 -6.29
C TYR A 74 1.02 16.96 -5.34
N HIS A 75 0.36 18.07 -5.68
CA HIS A 75 0.37 19.27 -4.86
C HIS A 75 -0.19 19.03 -3.45
N ASN A 76 -1.28 18.26 -3.35
CA ASN A 76 -1.89 17.94 -2.06
C ASN A 76 -1.07 16.93 -1.23
N THR A 77 -0.29 16.06 -1.87
CA THR A 77 0.50 15.00 -1.18
C THR A 77 2.00 15.29 -1.08
N LYS A 78 2.44 16.47 -1.55
CA LYS A 78 3.85 16.86 -1.62
C LYS A 78 4.54 16.84 -0.25
N SER A 79 3.87 17.29 0.81
CA SER A 79 4.46 17.36 2.16
C SER A 79 4.89 15.99 2.67
N LEU A 80 4.07 14.96 2.45
CA LEU A 80 4.42 13.59 2.82
C LEU A 80 5.59 13.03 1.99
N LEU A 81 5.64 13.36 0.69
CA LEU A 81 6.76 12.95 -0.17
C LEU A 81 8.07 13.61 0.26
N VAL A 82 8.04 14.90 0.59
CA VAL A 82 9.21 15.62 1.13
C VAL A 82 9.64 15.00 2.47
N LEU A 83 8.69 14.63 3.33
CA LEU A 83 9.01 13.97 4.60
C LEU A 83 9.73 12.62 4.37
N PHE A 84 9.23 11.79 3.45
CA PHE A 84 9.90 10.53 3.10
C PHE A 84 11.30 10.73 2.49
N GLN A 85 11.53 11.83 1.77
CA GLN A 85 12.85 12.20 1.25
C GLN A 85 13.79 12.63 2.38
N ILE A 86 13.32 13.48 3.31
CA ILE A 86 14.09 13.93 4.47
C ILE A 86 14.53 12.73 5.32
N MET A 87 13.62 11.78 5.55
CA MET A 87 13.87 10.55 6.31
C MET A 87 14.70 9.49 5.54
N GLY A 88 15.03 9.71 4.27
CA GLY A 88 15.74 8.73 3.44
C GLY A 88 14.95 7.45 3.11
N VAL A 89 13.63 7.45 3.34
CA VAL A 89 12.77 6.28 3.17
C VAL A 89 12.49 6.04 1.69
N MET A 90 12.19 7.09 0.93
CA MET A 90 11.75 6.96 -0.46
C MET A 90 12.41 8.02 -1.36
N PRO A 91 13.52 7.70 -2.05
CA PRO A 91 14.28 8.65 -2.85
C PRO A 91 13.67 8.85 -4.25
N LEU A 92 12.45 9.35 -4.30
CA LEU A 92 11.80 9.79 -5.54
C LEU A 92 12.24 11.20 -5.90
N HIS A 93 12.23 11.54 -7.19
CA HIS A 93 12.47 12.90 -7.66
C HIS A 93 11.40 13.32 -8.67
N ARG A 94 11.16 14.63 -8.75
CA ARG A 94 10.32 15.22 -9.80
C ARG A 94 11.24 15.66 -10.94
N ASN A 95 11.02 15.13 -12.13
CA ASN A 95 11.72 15.52 -13.34
C ASN A 95 11.25 16.88 -13.84
N PRO A 96 12.07 17.60 -14.63
CA PRO A 96 11.62 18.80 -15.34
C PRO A 96 10.51 18.47 -16.37
N PRO A 97 9.64 19.43 -16.73
CA PRO A 97 8.53 19.21 -17.66
C PRO A 97 9.05 19.16 -19.10
N ILE A 98 9.81 18.11 -19.42
CA ILE A 98 10.38 17.86 -20.75
C ILE A 98 9.56 16.76 -21.42
N GLN A 99 9.28 16.93 -22.71
CA GLN A 99 8.53 15.97 -23.51
C GLN A 99 9.26 14.61 -23.55
N GLY A 100 8.51 13.51 -23.33
CA GLY A 100 9.04 12.15 -23.33
C GLY A 100 9.65 11.66 -22.01
N ILE A 101 9.70 12.50 -20.96
CA ILE A 101 10.21 12.11 -19.63
C ILE A 101 9.05 12.05 -18.63
N PRO A 102 8.88 10.94 -17.87
CA PRO A 102 7.85 10.85 -16.83
C PRO A 102 8.08 11.89 -15.73
N ARG A 103 7.01 12.52 -15.22
CA ARG A 103 7.09 13.59 -14.22
C ARG A 103 7.75 13.15 -12.91
N THR A 104 7.42 11.96 -12.43
CA THR A 104 8.03 11.36 -11.23
C THR A 104 9.01 10.27 -11.65
N GLY A 105 10.26 10.38 -11.21
CA GLY A 105 11.35 9.47 -11.54
C GLY A 105 11.94 8.80 -10.30
N TYR A 106 12.58 7.65 -10.53
CA TYR A 106 13.42 6.96 -9.58
C TYR A 106 14.72 6.56 -10.27
N SER A 107 15.86 6.86 -9.64
CA SER A 107 17.17 6.45 -10.13
C SER A 107 18.14 6.25 -8.97
N TRP A 108 18.90 5.16 -9.04
CA TRP A 108 19.97 4.81 -8.09
C TRP A 108 21.13 5.82 -8.09
N ILE A 109 21.23 6.66 -9.12
CA ILE A 109 22.30 7.66 -9.28
C ILE A 109 21.79 9.09 -8.96
N SER A 110 20.54 9.21 -8.51
CA SER A 110 19.95 10.53 -8.19
C SER A 110 20.52 11.12 -6.90
N LYS A 111 20.53 12.46 -6.79
CA LYS A 111 20.95 13.18 -5.57
C LYS A 111 20.12 12.74 -4.34
N GLN A 112 18.84 12.46 -4.56
CA GLN A 112 17.91 11.98 -3.55
C GLN A 112 18.29 10.58 -3.04
N PHE A 113 18.79 9.71 -3.92
CA PHE A 113 19.28 8.40 -3.51
C PHE A 113 20.54 8.50 -2.65
N PHE A 114 21.50 9.35 -3.02
CA PHE A 114 22.70 9.57 -2.21
C PHE A 114 22.37 10.16 -0.83
N TRP A 115 21.40 11.09 -0.75
CA TRP A 115 20.90 11.57 0.54
C TRP A 115 20.26 10.45 1.37
N ALA A 116 19.40 9.63 0.74
CA ALA A 116 18.78 8.49 1.41
C ALA A 116 19.82 7.48 1.92
N LEU A 117 20.86 7.21 1.13
CA LEU A 117 21.97 6.34 1.53
C LEU A 117 22.74 6.90 2.73
N PHE A 118 23.00 8.21 2.75
CA PHE A 118 23.65 8.86 3.88
C PHE A 118 22.82 8.74 5.17
N VAL A 119 21.53 9.12 5.11
CA VAL A 119 20.62 9.03 6.27
C VAL A 119 20.48 7.59 6.75
N TYR A 120 20.31 6.65 5.81
CA TYR A 120 20.23 5.23 6.12
C TYR A 120 21.50 4.69 6.79
N THR A 121 22.68 5.14 6.34
CA THR A 121 23.96 4.71 6.93
C THR A 121 24.08 5.21 8.37
N VAL A 122 23.77 6.49 8.61
CA VAL A 122 23.78 7.07 9.98
C VAL A 122 22.78 6.36 10.88
N GLN A 123 21.55 6.15 10.40
CA GLN A 123 20.51 5.44 11.15
C GLN A 123 20.92 3.99 11.43
N THR A 124 21.51 3.30 10.47
CA THR A 124 21.98 1.92 10.62
C THR A 124 23.11 1.83 11.63
N CYS A 125 24.05 2.78 11.68
CA CYS A 125 25.08 2.82 12.72
C CYS A 125 24.45 2.90 14.12
N VAL A 126 23.49 3.80 14.32
CA VAL A 126 22.78 3.94 15.61
C VAL A 126 22.01 2.66 15.96
N VAL A 127 21.29 2.08 14.99
CA VAL A 127 20.54 0.83 15.16
C VAL A 127 21.46 -0.33 15.54
N VAL A 128 22.61 -0.48 14.87
CA VAL A 128 23.59 -1.54 15.16
C VAL A 128 24.20 -1.37 16.55
N MET A 129 24.50 -0.13 16.97
CA MET A 129 24.98 0.13 18.33
C MET A 129 23.96 -0.30 19.39
N VAL A 130 22.69 0.10 19.23
CA VAL A 130 21.61 -0.28 20.17
C VAL A 130 21.33 -1.78 20.12
N LEU A 131 21.36 -2.38 18.92
CA LEU A 131 21.16 -3.81 18.74
C LEU A 131 22.26 -4.62 19.45
N ARG A 132 23.52 -4.20 19.34
CA ARG A 132 24.65 -4.84 20.02
C ARG A 132 24.47 -4.85 21.54
N GLU A 133 24.14 -3.69 22.12
CA GLU A 133 23.88 -3.58 23.57
C GLU A 133 22.70 -4.47 24.01
N ARG A 134 21.61 -4.49 23.25
CA ARG A 134 20.44 -5.34 23.52
C ARG A 134 20.79 -6.83 23.45
N VAL A 135 21.60 -7.26 22.49
CA VAL A 135 22.03 -8.65 22.34
C VAL A 135 23.00 -9.07 23.45
N ILE A 136 23.93 -8.20 23.84
CA ILE A 136 24.84 -8.45 24.97
C ILE A 136 24.03 -8.61 26.26
N HIS A 137 23.13 -7.67 26.54
CA HIS A 137 22.26 -7.74 27.71
C HIS A 137 21.37 -9.00 27.71
N PHE A 138 20.91 -9.44 26.53
CA PHE A 138 20.13 -10.66 26.39
C PHE A 138 20.96 -11.93 26.68
N LYS A 139 22.24 -11.96 26.30
CA LYS A 139 23.12 -13.13 26.49
C LYS A 139 23.69 -13.22 27.90
N GLU A 140 24.03 -12.08 28.49
CA GLU A 140 24.76 -11.99 29.76
C GLU A 140 23.85 -11.75 30.98
N GLY A 141 22.54 -11.54 30.76
CA GLY A 141 21.57 -11.31 31.81
C GLY A 141 21.48 -12.48 32.82
N PRO A 142 21.54 -12.22 34.14
CA PRO A 142 21.50 -13.26 35.17
C PRO A 142 20.13 -13.94 35.31
N ASP A 143 19.05 -13.29 34.88
CA ASP A 143 17.69 -13.81 34.93
C ASP A 143 17.22 -14.26 33.53
N LYS A 144 17.34 -15.56 33.24
CA LYS A 144 16.79 -16.17 32.01
C LYS A 144 15.28 -16.43 32.10
N ARG A 145 14.53 -15.55 32.77
CA ARG A 145 13.06 -15.71 32.83
C ARG A 145 12.48 -15.50 31.44
N PHE A 146 11.61 -16.41 31.04
CA PHE A 146 10.97 -16.42 29.71
C PHE A 146 10.31 -15.08 29.37
N ASP A 147 9.71 -14.42 30.37
CA ASP A 147 9.06 -13.11 30.20
C ASP A 147 10.03 -12.01 29.77
N GLN A 148 11.21 -11.88 30.40
CA GLN A 148 12.23 -10.88 30.01
C GLN A 148 12.79 -11.11 28.60
N ALA A 149 12.83 -12.37 28.15
CA ALA A 149 13.25 -12.71 26.80
C ALA A 149 12.26 -12.16 25.75
N ILE A 150 10.96 -12.19 26.05
CA ILE A 150 9.90 -11.70 25.16
C ILE A 150 10.02 -10.19 24.90
N TYR A 151 10.29 -9.39 25.95
CA TYR A 151 10.50 -7.95 25.80
C TYR A 151 11.66 -7.67 24.84
N ASN A 152 12.80 -8.33 25.05
CA ASN A 152 13.97 -8.13 24.20
C ASN A 152 13.70 -8.55 22.75
N VAL A 153 12.94 -9.61 22.52
CA VAL A 153 12.54 -10.06 21.17
C VAL A 153 11.69 -9.01 20.45
N ILE A 154 10.73 -8.35 21.12
CA ILE A 154 9.92 -7.27 20.52
C ILE A 154 10.79 -6.10 20.07
N PHE A 155 11.71 -5.65 20.92
CA PHE A 155 12.57 -4.52 20.60
C PHE A 155 13.60 -4.85 19.51
N ILE A 156 14.17 -6.06 19.55
CA ILE A 156 15.07 -6.54 18.50
C ILE A 156 14.33 -6.67 17.16
N SER A 157 13.08 -7.16 17.16
CA SER A 157 12.29 -7.29 15.93
C SER A 157 11.94 -5.92 15.33
N LEU A 158 11.65 -4.92 16.17
CA LEU A 158 11.46 -3.55 15.72
C LEU A 158 12.74 -2.95 15.13
N LEU A 159 13.91 -3.16 15.74
CA LEU A 159 15.19 -2.71 15.15
C LEU A 159 15.47 -3.41 13.81
N PHE A 160 15.06 -4.67 13.67
CA PHE A 160 15.23 -5.43 12.43
C PHE A 160 14.51 -4.79 11.24
N THR A 161 13.41 -4.06 11.48
CA THR A 161 12.68 -3.33 10.42
C THR A 161 13.54 -2.32 9.67
N ASN A 162 14.59 -1.78 10.30
CA ASN A 162 15.55 -0.90 9.64
C ASN A 162 16.22 -1.59 8.44
N PHE A 163 16.59 -2.86 8.58
CA PHE A 163 17.26 -3.62 7.52
C PHE A 163 16.31 -4.02 6.39
N LEU A 164 15.00 -3.99 6.64
CA LEU A 164 13.98 -4.26 5.64
C LEU A 164 13.74 -3.06 4.72
N LEU A 165 14.10 -1.84 5.13
CA LEU A 165 13.82 -0.61 4.37
C LEU A 165 14.38 -0.62 2.94
N PRO A 166 15.66 -0.96 2.68
CA PRO A 166 16.17 -0.96 1.30
C PRO A 166 15.46 -1.98 0.41
N VAL A 167 15.09 -3.13 0.98
CA VAL A 167 14.42 -4.22 0.27
C VAL A 167 12.97 -3.85 -0.03
N ALA A 168 12.27 -3.28 0.95
CA ALA A 168 10.86 -2.96 0.84
C ALA A 168 10.59 -1.67 0.04
N SER A 169 11.36 -0.60 0.31
CA SER A 169 11.11 0.73 -0.25
C SER A 169 11.97 1.02 -1.48
N TRP A 170 13.30 0.87 -1.41
CA TRP A 170 14.18 1.32 -2.51
C TRP A 170 14.06 0.43 -3.74
N ARG A 171 14.04 -0.90 -3.56
CA ARG A 171 13.85 -1.86 -4.65
C ARG A 171 12.56 -1.59 -5.45
N HIS A 172 11.52 -1.12 -4.79
CA HIS A 172 10.20 -0.85 -5.37
C HIS A 172 9.97 0.62 -5.75
N GLY A 173 10.96 1.48 -5.55
CA GLY A 173 10.91 2.89 -5.93
C GLY A 173 10.46 3.14 -7.39
N PRO A 174 10.90 2.35 -8.39
CA PRO A 174 10.42 2.49 -9.77
C PRO A 174 8.90 2.27 -9.92
N GLN A 175 8.34 1.24 -9.28
CA GLN A 175 6.92 0.93 -9.34
C GLN A 175 6.09 2.04 -8.70
N VAL A 176 6.58 2.61 -7.61
CA VAL A 176 5.93 3.75 -6.95
C VAL A 176 5.98 5.00 -7.82
N ALA A 177 7.09 5.24 -8.55
CA ALA A 177 7.17 6.34 -9.51
C ALA A 177 6.14 6.18 -10.64
N ILE A 178 5.99 4.97 -11.19
CA ILE A 178 4.96 4.66 -12.20
C ILE A 178 3.57 4.95 -11.64
N PHE A 179 3.25 4.46 -10.43
CA PHE A 179 1.96 4.72 -9.79
C PHE A 179 1.67 6.22 -9.61
N LYS A 180 2.68 7.02 -9.21
CA LYS A 180 2.53 8.48 -9.11
C LYS A 180 2.25 9.12 -10.47
N ASN A 181 2.87 8.65 -11.55
CA ASN A 181 2.60 9.16 -12.89
C ASN A 181 1.22 8.74 -13.41
N MET A 182 0.70 7.57 -13.01
CA MET A 182 -0.67 7.17 -13.33
C MET A 182 -1.68 8.17 -12.78
N TRP A 183 -1.47 8.68 -11.56
CA TRP A 183 -2.31 9.75 -11.00
C TRP A 183 -2.27 11.02 -11.85
N THR A 184 -1.08 11.49 -12.24
CA THR A 184 -0.93 12.68 -13.09
C THR A 184 -1.69 12.52 -14.41
N ASN A 185 -1.54 11.38 -15.09
CA ASN A 185 -2.21 11.10 -16.36
C ASN A 185 -3.72 10.97 -16.18
N TYR A 186 -4.17 10.30 -15.11
CA TYR A 186 -5.58 10.12 -14.81
C TYR A 186 -6.31 11.43 -14.57
N GLN A 187 -5.71 12.35 -13.80
CA GLN A 187 -6.33 13.67 -13.54
C GLN A 187 -6.53 14.47 -14.81
N LEU A 188 -5.57 14.42 -15.74
CA LEU A 188 -5.69 15.09 -17.02
C LEU A 188 -6.76 14.43 -17.91
N LYS A 189 -6.78 13.09 -17.98
CA LYS A 189 -7.80 12.34 -18.71
C LYS A 189 -9.21 12.62 -18.17
N PHE A 190 -9.35 12.65 -16.84
CA PHE A 190 -10.61 13.02 -16.17
C PHE A 190 -11.07 14.42 -16.56
N PHE A 191 -10.16 15.40 -16.55
CA PHE A 191 -10.48 16.76 -16.97
C PHE A 191 -10.96 16.83 -18.42
N LYS A 192 -10.29 16.13 -19.35
CA LYS A 192 -10.66 16.10 -20.77
C LYS A 192 -12.06 15.53 -21.02
N VAL A 193 -12.44 14.48 -20.30
CA VAL A 193 -13.73 13.79 -20.48
C VAL A 193 -14.87 14.51 -19.74
N THR A 194 -14.64 14.94 -18.49
CA THR A 194 -15.70 15.53 -17.65
C THR A 194 -15.81 17.05 -17.81
N GLY A 195 -14.78 17.71 -18.32
CA GLY A 195 -14.65 19.17 -18.36
C GLY A 195 -14.37 19.81 -17.00
N THR A 196 -14.24 19.02 -15.92
CA THR A 196 -14.01 19.52 -14.56
C THR A 196 -12.79 18.87 -13.93
N PRO A 197 -11.91 19.63 -13.24
CA PRO A 197 -10.74 19.03 -12.59
C PRO A 197 -11.14 18.30 -11.30
N ILE A 198 -10.39 17.25 -10.94
CA ILE A 198 -10.54 16.60 -9.64
C ILE A 198 -9.94 17.52 -8.57
N VAL A 199 -10.79 18.00 -7.66
CA VAL A 199 -10.38 18.83 -6.53
C VAL A 199 -10.35 17.98 -5.27
N PHE A 200 -9.27 18.09 -4.49
CA PHE A 200 -9.11 17.41 -3.20
C PHE A 200 -9.20 18.45 -2.06
N PRO A 201 -10.40 18.85 -1.64
CA PRO A 201 -10.60 20.05 -0.81
C PRO A 201 -9.87 20.01 0.54
N ASN A 202 -9.82 18.84 1.20
CA ASN A 202 -9.24 18.70 2.54
C ASN A 202 -7.95 17.87 2.58
N LEU A 203 -7.39 17.49 1.42
CA LEU A 203 -6.29 16.51 1.40
C LEU A 203 -4.94 17.13 1.78
N TYR A 204 -4.68 18.39 1.40
CA TYR A 204 -3.47 19.12 1.83
C TYR A 204 -3.38 19.33 3.35
N PRO A 205 -4.38 19.93 4.03
CA PRO A 205 -4.32 20.12 5.48
C PRO A 205 -4.29 18.78 6.23
N LEU A 206 -5.03 17.77 5.73
CA LEU A 206 -4.98 16.41 6.28
C LEU A 206 -3.58 15.80 6.18
N THR A 207 -2.91 15.94 5.04
CA THR A 207 -1.55 15.39 4.84
C THR A 207 -0.55 16.02 5.80
N TRP A 208 -0.61 17.35 5.97
CA TRP A 208 0.22 18.05 6.95
C TRP A 208 -0.08 17.63 8.40
N GLY A 209 -1.36 17.55 8.75
CA GLY A 209 -1.80 17.09 10.07
C GLY A 209 -1.30 15.68 10.37
N LEU A 210 -1.42 14.75 9.41
CA LEU A 210 -0.94 13.38 9.55
C LEU A 210 0.59 13.29 9.65
N CYS A 211 1.34 14.14 8.95
CA CYS A 211 2.81 14.20 9.08
C CYS A 211 3.23 14.61 10.49
N ILE A 212 2.64 15.68 11.03
CA ILE A 212 2.94 16.16 12.38
C ILE A 212 2.51 15.13 13.42
N PHE A 213 1.28 14.62 13.30
CA PHE A 213 0.73 13.60 14.17
C PHE A 213 1.60 12.33 14.20
N SER A 214 2.10 11.88 13.04
CA SER A 214 2.97 10.71 12.94
C SER A 214 4.25 10.82 13.75
N TRP A 215 4.87 12.01 13.76
CA TRP A 215 6.08 12.28 14.54
C TRP A 215 5.79 12.47 16.02
N VAL A 216 4.75 13.23 16.37
CA VAL A 216 4.32 13.41 17.76
C VAL A 216 3.97 12.06 18.38
N LEU A 217 3.21 11.22 17.68
CA LEU A 217 2.85 9.88 18.14
C LEU A 217 4.10 8.99 18.30
N SER A 218 5.07 9.08 17.38
CA SER A 218 6.35 8.37 17.53
C SER A 218 7.07 8.78 18.81
N ILE A 219 7.08 10.09 19.11
CA ILE A 219 7.72 10.60 20.33
C ILE A 219 7.00 10.09 21.58
N LEU A 220 5.67 10.20 21.60
CA LEU A 220 4.84 9.78 22.73
C LEU A 220 4.96 8.28 23.02
N ILE A 221 4.98 7.43 21.98
CA ILE A 221 5.14 5.98 22.15
C ILE A 221 6.53 5.65 22.71
N ASN A 222 7.59 6.27 22.21
CA ASN A 222 8.93 6.03 22.75
C ASN A 222 9.10 6.53 24.19
N LEU A 223 8.54 7.70 24.51
CA LEU A 223 8.57 8.23 25.87
C LEU A 223 7.74 7.36 26.83
N SER A 224 6.58 6.87 26.40
CA SER A 224 5.80 5.95 27.23
C SER A 224 6.58 4.67 27.53
N GLN A 225 7.29 4.09 26.55
CA GLN A 225 8.15 2.94 26.80
C GLN A 225 9.32 3.25 27.74
N TYR A 226 9.94 4.44 27.61
CA TYR A 226 10.99 4.88 28.53
C TYR A 226 10.52 4.95 29.98
N PHE A 227 9.31 5.49 30.24
CA PHE A 227 8.78 5.59 31.60
C PHE A 227 8.22 4.27 32.15
N LEU A 228 7.65 3.43 31.28
CA LEU A 228 6.97 2.20 31.69
C LEU A 228 7.94 1.01 31.80
N GLN A 229 9.10 1.06 31.15
CA GLN A 229 10.07 -0.03 31.14
C GLN A 229 11.42 0.38 31.74
N PRO A 230 11.78 -0.16 32.93
CA PRO A 230 13.03 0.20 33.61
C PRO A 230 14.30 -0.21 32.82
N ASP A 231 14.20 -1.21 31.94
CA ASP A 231 15.30 -1.70 31.11
C ASP A 231 15.53 -0.82 29.85
N PHE A 232 14.68 0.18 29.62
CA PHE A 232 14.71 1.03 28.44
C PHE A 232 15.52 2.31 28.70
N LYS A 233 16.82 2.29 28.37
CA LYS A 233 17.67 3.48 28.49
C LYS A 233 17.23 4.58 27.53
N PHE A 234 17.33 5.84 27.96
CA PHE A 234 16.95 6.99 27.14
C PHE A 234 17.68 7.01 25.78
N TRP A 235 18.96 6.65 25.72
CA TRP A 235 19.71 6.64 24.46
C TRP A 235 19.19 5.60 23.44
N TYR A 236 18.48 4.56 23.88
CA TYR A 236 17.86 3.60 22.97
C TYR A 236 16.77 4.25 22.11
N THR A 237 16.06 5.27 22.63
CA THR A 237 14.98 5.97 21.92
C THR A 237 15.41 6.51 20.55
N PHE A 238 16.67 6.95 20.41
CA PHE A 238 17.21 7.48 19.15
C PHE A 238 17.17 6.48 17.99
N ALA A 239 17.27 5.17 18.26
CA ALA A 239 17.14 4.14 17.24
C ALA A 239 15.67 3.92 16.82
N TYR A 240 14.73 4.08 17.75
CA TYR A 240 13.31 3.75 17.54
C TYR A 240 12.45 4.92 17.05
N TYR A 241 12.80 6.18 17.38
CA TYR A 241 12.08 7.36 16.89
C TYR A 241 11.88 7.37 15.36
N PRO A 242 12.95 7.22 14.53
CA PRO A 242 12.79 7.24 13.08
C PRO A 242 12.04 6.01 12.55
N LEU A 243 12.16 4.85 13.19
CA LEU A 243 11.45 3.62 12.79
C LEU A 243 9.95 3.71 13.02
N ILE A 244 9.53 4.16 14.21
CA ILE A 244 8.11 4.34 14.53
C ILE A 244 7.51 5.49 13.70
N ALA A 245 8.24 6.58 13.51
CA ALA A 245 7.81 7.68 12.64
C ALA A 245 7.59 7.19 11.19
N MET A 246 8.46 6.31 10.69
CA MET A 246 8.34 5.72 9.35
C MET A 246 7.10 4.81 9.24
N LEU A 247 6.84 3.95 10.23
CA LEU A 247 5.63 3.13 10.27
C LEU A 247 4.36 3.99 10.22
N ASN A 248 4.31 5.05 11.03
CA ASN A 248 3.20 6.01 11.03
C ASN A 248 3.05 6.73 9.69
N CYS A 249 4.15 7.11 9.05
CA CYS A 249 4.13 7.74 7.73
C CYS A 249 3.63 6.79 6.63
N PHE A 250 3.98 5.50 6.68
CA PHE A 250 3.42 4.51 5.75
C PHE A 250 1.91 4.32 5.96
N CYS A 251 1.44 4.26 7.20
CA CYS A 251 0.01 4.24 7.49
C CYS A 251 -0.71 5.49 6.93
N SER A 252 -0.10 6.68 7.12
CA SER A 252 -0.61 7.94 6.58
C SER A 252 -0.63 7.96 5.05
N LEU A 253 0.40 7.42 4.39
CA LEU A 253 0.46 7.27 2.94
C LEU A 253 -0.69 6.40 2.43
N TRP A 254 -0.94 5.26 3.07
CA TRP A 254 -2.07 4.39 2.73
C TRP A 254 -3.39 5.13 2.85
N TYR A 255 -3.62 5.76 4.01
CA TYR A 255 -4.84 6.50 4.32
C TYR A 255 -5.15 7.57 3.25
N ILE A 256 -4.15 8.37 2.89
CA ILE A 256 -4.27 9.43 1.90
C ILE A 256 -4.61 8.88 0.51
N ASN A 257 -3.95 7.80 0.07
CA ASN A 257 -4.24 7.20 -1.23
C ASN A 257 -5.66 6.61 -1.28
N CYS A 258 -6.07 5.85 -0.26
CA CYS A 258 -7.42 5.31 -0.13
C CYS A 258 -8.49 6.42 -0.14
N THR A 259 -8.24 7.50 0.60
CA THR A 259 -9.12 8.67 0.63
C THR A 259 -9.20 9.34 -0.75
N ALA A 260 -8.07 9.49 -1.45
CA ALA A 260 -8.03 10.07 -2.79
C ALA A 260 -8.83 9.24 -3.81
N PHE A 261 -8.72 7.91 -3.76
CA PHE A 261 -9.57 7.01 -4.58
C PHE A 261 -11.05 7.20 -4.29
N GLY A 262 -11.44 7.30 -3.02
CA GLY A 262 -12.82 7.57 -2.63
C GLY A 262 -13.35 8.90 -3.15
N ILE A 263 -12.54 9.97 -3.11
CA ILE A 263 -12.90 11.29 -3.64
C ILE A 263 -13.02 11.24 -5.17
N ALA A 264 -12.07 10.61 -5.86
CA ALA A 264 -12.09 10.48 -7.31
C ALA A 264 -13.31 9.67 -7.80
N SER A 265 -13.65 8.57 -7.14
CA SER A 265 -14.85 7.77 -7.45
C SER A 265 -16.13 8.60 -7.30
N LYS A 266 -16.25 9.35 -6.20
CA LYS A 266 -17.41 10.22 -5.97
C LYS A 266 -17.52 11.31 -7.03
N ALA A 267 -16.42 11.97 -7.37
CA ALA A 267 -16.39 13.00 -8.42
C ALA A 267 -16.77 12.42 -9.80
N LEU A 268 -16.29 11.21 -10.12
CA LEU A 268 -16.63 10.50 -11.35
C LEU A 268 -18.13 10.19 -11.40
N SER A 269 -18.70 9.66 -10.32
CA SER A 269 -20.12 9.36 -10.24
C SER A 269 -21.02 10.59 -10.34
N GLU A 270 -20.67 11.67 -9.64
CA GLU A 270 -21.44 12.92 -9.70
C GLU A 270 -21.46 13.50 -11.12
N SER A 271 -20.32 13.43 -11.82
CA SER A 271 -20.17 13.88 -13.20
C SER A 271 -20.93 12.97 -14.18
N LEU A 272 -20.90 11.66 -13.94
CA LEU A 272 -21.68 10.68 -14.68
C LEU A 272 -23.18 10.94 -14.56
N ARG A 273 -23.68 11.17 -13.34
CA ARG A 273 -25.10 11.43 -13.10
C ARG A 273 -25.59 12.72 -13.79
N LYS A 274 -24.75 13.74 -13.86
CA LYS A 274 -25.05 14.96 -14.62
C LYS A 274 -25.09 14.68 -16.12
N THR A 275 -24.14 13.89 -16.62
CA THR A 275 -24.03 13.55 -18.05
C THR A 275 -25.20 12.72 -18.55
N LEU A 276 -25.69 11.77 -17.75
CA LEU A 276 -26.86 10.94 -18.08
C LEU A 276 -28.16 11.72 -18.25
N ARG A 277 -28.22 12.98 -17.78
CA ARG A 277 -29.37 13.89 -17.97
C ARG A 277 -29.21 14.81 -19.19
N GLY A 278 -28.06 14.76 -19.87
CA GLY A 278 -27.73 15.61 -21.02
C GLY A 278 -28.00 14.95 -22.37
N GLU A 279 -27.57 15.61 -23.44
CA GLU A 279 -27.70 15.11 -24.81
C GLU A 279 -26.68 14.00 -25.13
N LYS A 280 -27.11 12.96 -25.87
CA LYS A 280 -26.31 11.79 -26.31
C LYS A 280 -25.55 11.07 -25.17
N PRO A 281 -26.25 10.50 -24.19
CA PRO A 281 -25.64 9.86 -23.02
C PRO A 281 -24.79 8.62 -23.36
N ALA A 282 -25.14 7.82 -24.38
CA ALA A 282 -24.45 6.57 -24.71
C ALA A 282 -22.95 6.75 -25.06
N GLU A 283 -22.61 7.71 -25.93
CA GLU A 283 -21.23 7.95 -26.35
C GLU A 283 -20.35 8.39 -25.18
N LYS A 284 -20.86 9.32 -24.36
CA LYS A 284 -20.15 9.76 -23.15
C LYS A 284 -20.05 8.66 -22.11
N LEU A 285 -21.08 7.83 -21.94
CA LEU A 285 -21.08 6.73 -20.97
C LEU A 285 -19.92 5.76 -21.20
N SER A 286 -19.57 5.50 -22.46
CA SER A 286 -18.39 4.70 -22.84
C SER A 286 -17.08 5.33 -22.31
N GLU A 287 -16.93 6.65 -22.41
CA GLU A 287 -15.77 7.38 -21.87
C GLU A 287 -15.71 7.32 -20.33
N TYR A 288 -16.85 7.45 -19.65
CA TYR A 288 -16.96 7.29 -18.19
C TYR A 288 -16.61 5.87 -17.73
N ARG A 289 -17.01 4.85 -18.50
CA ARG A 289 -16.59 3.46 -18.25
C ARG A 289 -15.08 3.33 -18.30
N TYR A 290 -14.41 3.92 -19.29
CA TYR A 290 -12.94 3.90 -19.37
C TYR A 290 -12.28 4.62 -18.20
N LEU A 291 -12.80 5.77 -17.78
CA LEU A 291 -12.30 6.44 -16.58
C LEU A 291 -12.46 5.60 -15.32
N TRP A 292 -13.57 4.86 -15.18
CA TRP A 292 -13.75 3.99 -14.03
C TRP A 292 -12.81 2.78 -14.08
N VAL A 293 -12.63 2.16 -15.25
CA VAL A 293 -11.67 1.05 -15.43
C VAL A 293 -10.26 1.50 -15.09
N ASP A 294 -9.83 2.68 -15.54
CA ASP A 294 -8.52 3.24 -15.19
C ASP A 294 -8.39 3.48 -13.68
N LEU A 295 -9.44 3.98 -13.03
CA LEU A 295 -9.46 4.19 -11.58
C LEU A 295 -9.35 2.86 -10.81
N SER A 296 -10.10 1.84 -11.23
CA SER A 296 -10.03 0.49 -10.65
C SER A 296 -8.63 -0.11 -10.85
N HIS A 297 -8.07 -0.01 -12.05
CA HIS A 297 -6.72 -0.46 -12.34
C HIS A 297 -5.65 0.28 -11.52
N MET A 298 -5.76 1.61 -11.36
CA MET A 298 -4.87 2.37 -10.47
C MET A 298 -4.96 1.89 -9.02
N MET A 299 -6.16 1.57 -8.54
CA MET A 299 -6.35 1.08 -7.18
C MET A 299 -5.71 -0.30 -6.97
N GLN A 300 -5.82 -1.20 -7.96
CA GLN A 300 -5.11 -2.49 -7.96
C GLN A 300 -3.59 -2.29 -8.03
N GLN A 301 -3.11 -1.34 -8.84
CA GLN A 301 -1.69 -1.00 -8.94
C GLN A 301 -1.13 -0.38 -7.66
N LEU A 302 -1.94 0.31 -6.84
CA LEU A 302 -1.53 0.71 -5.48
C LEU A 302 -1.19 -0.54 -4.65
N GLY A 303 -2.09 -1.52 -4.62
CA GLY A 303 -1.90 -2.78 -3.89
C GLY A 303 -0.64 -3.51 -4.36
N ARG A 304 -0.43 -3.59 -5.69
CA ARG A 304 0.74 -4.27 -6.29
C ARG A 304 2.05 -3.50 -6.13
N ALA A 305 2.08 -2.19 -6.38
CA ALA A 305 3.30 -1.39 -6.32
C ALA A 305 3.85 -1.31 -4.89
N TYR A 306 2.97 -1.32 -3.90
CA TYR A 306 3.34 -1.28 -2.49
C TYR A 306 3.16 -2.63 -1.77
N SER A 307 2.93 -3.74 -2.50
CA SER A 307 2.60 -5.05 -1.90
C SER A 307 3.69 -5.54 -0.96
N ASN A 308 4.96 -5.46 -1.38
CA ASN A 308 6.07 -5.90 -0.55
C ASN A 308 6.30 -4.99 0.65
N MET A 309 6.06 -3.68 0.50
CA MET A 309 6.19 -2.73 1.59
C MET A 309 5.11 -2.95 2.65
N TYR A 310 3.84 -3.01 2.26
CA TYR A 310 2.74 -3.27 3.20
C TYR A 310 2.69 -4.73 3.67
N GLY A 311 3.16 -5.69 2.88
CA GLY A 311 3.30 -7.08 3.29
C GLY A 311 4.30 -7.23 4.43
N MET A 312 5.52 -6.70 4.28
CA MET A 312 6.52 -6.71 5.36
C MET A 312 6.05 -5.89 6.57
N TYR A 313 5.39 -4.75 6.33
CA TYR A 313 4.77 -3.95 7.39
C TYR A 313 3.75 -4.75 8.20
N CYS A 314 2.81 -5.43 7.53
CA CYS A 314 1.79 -6.25 8.18
C CYS A 314 2.42 -7.41 8.94
N LEU A 315 3.43 -8.09 8.38
CA LEU A 315 4.14 -9.17 9.08
C LEU A 315 4.79 -8.71 10.39
N VAL A 316 5.48 -7.56 10.35
CA VAL A 316 6.10 -6.97 11.55
C VAL A 316 5.04 -6.61 12.58
N VAL A 317 3.99 -5.89 12.17
CA VAL A 317 2.90 -5.47 13.06
C VAL A 317 2.20 -6.68 13.68
N PHE A 318 1.93 -7.74 12.89
CA PHE A 318 1.34 -8.98 13.39
C PHE A 318 2.25 -9.69 14.40
N PHE A 319 3.51 -9.89 14.05
CA PHE A 319 4.49 -10.52 14.92
C PHE A 319 4.62 -9.78 16.27
N THR A 320 4.77 -8.45 16.21
CA THR A 320 4.84 -7.59 17.40
C THR A 320 3.55 -7.66 18.22
N THR A 321 2.38 -7.65 17.58
CA THR A 321 1.08 -7.72 18.29
C THR A 321 0.93 -9.04 19.03
N ILE A 322 1.20 -10.18 18.39
CA ILE A 322 1.06 -11.51 19.01
C ILE A 322 1.99 -11.64 20.22
N ILE A 323 3.26 -11.28 20.05
CA ILE A 323 4.26 -11.43 21.11
C ILE A 323 4.01 -10.43 22.25
N ALA A 324 3.65 -9.19 21.95
CA ALA A 324 3.34 -8.20 22.97
C ALA A 324 2.08 -8.57 23.76
N THR A 325 1.06 -9.12 23.10
CA THR A 325 -0.16 -9.61 23.76
C THR A 325 0.16 -10.79 24.65
N TYR A 326 0.93 -11.77 24.16
CA TYR A 326 1.38 -12.87 25.01
C TYR A 326 2.17 -12.38 26.23
N GLY A 327 3.15 -11.49 26.01
CA GLY A 327 3.96 -10.91 27.08
C GLY A 327 3.12 -10.19 28.13
N SER A 328 2.10 -9.42 27.72
CA SER A 328 1.21 -8.73 28.66
C SER A 328 0.40 -9.71 29.50
N PHE A 329 -0.18 -10.74 28.90
CA PHE A 329 -0.97 -11.73 29.66
C PHE A 329 -0.11 -12.66 30.53
N SER A 330 1.11 -12.98 30.07
CA SER A 330 2.06 -13.84 30.77
C SER A 330 2.54 -13.23 32.09
N GLU A 331 2.87 -11.93 32.10
CA GLU A 331 3.31 -11.24 33.33
C GLU A 331 2.15 -10.99 34.31
N ILE A 332 0.95 -10.64 33.82
CA ILE A 332 -0.25 -10.46 34.66
C ILE A 332 -0.52 -11.72 35.49
N LEU A 333 -0.35 -12.90 34.88
CA LEU A 333 -0.57 -14.18 35.55
C LEU A 333 0.46 -14.45 36.67
N ASP A 334 1.68 -13.94 36.53
CA ASP A 334 2.80 -14.27 37.43
C ASP A 334 2.98 -13.26 38.57
N HIS A 335 2.78 -11.96 38.34
CA HIS A 335 3.09 -10.90 39.33
C HIS A 335 1.93 -9.94 39.59
N GLY A 336 0.85 -10.01 38.81
CA GLY A 336 -0.22 -9.00 38.83
C GLY A 336 0.21 -7.65 38.23
N ALA A 337 -0.72 -6.69 38.20
CA ALA A 337 -0.62 -5.47 37.40
C ALA A 337 0.63 -4.61 37.68
N THR A 338 1.67 -4.74 36.84
CA THR A 338 2.96 -4.01 36.96
C THR A 338 3.13 -2.96 35.85
N TYR A 339 3.93 -1.91 36.07
CA TYR A 339 4.20 -0.86 35.06
C TYR A 339 4.72 -1.39 33.71
N LYS A 340 5.48 -2.50 33.71
CA LYS A 340 5.98 -3.17 32.50
C LYS A 340 4.85 -3.65 31.58
N GLU A 341 3.74 -4.10 32.14
CA GLU A 341 2.58 -4.61 31.40
C GLU A 341 1.85 -3.49 30.67
N VAL A 342 1.69 -2.35 31.33
CA VAL A 342 1.10 -1.15 30.73
C VAL A 342 1.89 -0.74 29.49
N GLY A 343 3.23 -0.85 29.53
CA GLY A 343 4.10 -0.63 28.38
C GLY A 343 3.77 -1.54 27.19
N LEU A 344 3.57 -2.83 27.43
CA LEU A 344 3.19 -3.79 26.39
C LEU A 344 1.78 -3.56 25.84
N PHE A 345 0.81 -3.24 26.71
CA PHE A 345 -0.54 -2.90 26.26
C PHE A 345 -0.57 -1.68 25.34
N VAL A 346 0.25 -0.67 25.63
CA VAL A 346 0.41 0.49 24.74
C VAL A 346 0.89 0.06 23.36
N ILE A 347 1.85 -0.87 23.27
CA ILE A 347 2.34 -1.42 21.99
C ILE A 347 1.22 -2.20 21.28
N VAL A 348 0.50 -3.07 21.98
CA VAL A 348 -0.61 -3.86 21.41
C VAL A 348 -1.68 -2.94 20.85
N PHE A 349 -2.12 -1.94 21.63
CA PHE A 349 -3.13 -0.98 21.21
C PHE A 349 -2.67 -0.16 20.01
N TYR A 350 -1.41 0.28 20.01
CA TYR A 350 -0.80 0.99 18.89
C TYR A 350 -0.77 0.15 17.60
N CYS A 351 -0.24 -1.07 17.67
CA CYS A 351 -0.14 -1.97 16.52
C CYS A 351 -1.53 -2.37 15.98
N MET A 352 -2.49 -2.66 16.86
CA MET A 352 -3.87 -2.96 16.46
C MET A 352 -4.56 -1.74 15.82
N SER A 353 -4.31 -0.54 16.33
CA SER A 353 -4.85 0.70 15.73
C SER A 353 -4.31 0.92 14.31
N LEU A 354 -3.00 0.73 14.11
CA LEU A 354 -2.38 0.83 12.77
C LEU A 354 -2.97 -0.20 11.80
N LEU A 355 -3.11 -1.45 12.26
CA LEU A 355 -3.69 -2.51 11.46
C LEU A 355 -5.14 -2.21 11.07
N TYR A 356 -5.92 -1.72 12.05
CA TYR A 356 -7.30 -1.33 11.84
C TYR A 356 -7.41 -0.24 10.78
N ILE A 357 -6.61 0.82 10.87
CA ILE A 357 -6.64 1.93 9.90
C ILE A 357 -6.36 1.41 8.47
N ILE A 358 -5.31 0.61 8.28
CA ILE A 358 -4.94 0.11 6.95
C ILE A 358 -6.06 -0.76 6.35
N CYS A 359 -6.56 -1.71 7.12
CA CYS A 359 -7.59 -2.65 6.66
C CYS A 359 -8.95 -1.97 6.46
N ASN A 360 -9.31 -1.05 7.35
CA ASN A 360 -10.57 -0.31 7.28
C ASN A 360 -10.61 0.63 6.06
N GLU A 361 -9.53 1.39 5.81
CA GLU A 361 -9.48 2.30 4.67
C GLU A 361 -9.38 1.56 3.34
N ALA A 362 -8.67 0.44 3.28
CA ALA A 362 -8.63 -0.39 2.07
C ALA A 362 -10.02 -0.92 1.71
N HIS A 363 -10.75 -1.41 2.72
CA HIS A 363 -12.12 -1.89 2.55
C HIS A 363 -13.06 -0.77 2.10
N HIS A 364 -12.98 0.38 2.75
CA HIS A 364 -13.80 1.55 2.43
C HIS A 364 -13.50 2.12 1.03
N ALA A 365 -12.23 2.16 0.61
CA ALA A 365 -11.86 2.54 -0.76
C ALA A 365 -12.43 1.55 -1.79
N SER A 366 -12.32 0.24 -1.52
CA SER A 366 -12.88 -0.81 -2.39
C SER A 366 -14.41 -0.73 -2.49
N GLN A 367 -15.09 -0.45 -1.39
CA GLN A 367 -16.53 -0.26 -1.36
C GLN A 367 -16.96 0.97 -2.18
N LYS A 368 -16.25 2.11 -2.03
CA LYS A 368 -16.56 3.35 -2.74
C LYS A 368 -16.31 3.29 -4.24
N VAL A 369 -15.25 2.62 -4.68
CA VAL A 369 -14.91 2.50 -6.10
C VAL A 369 -15.75 1.40 -6.77
N GLY A 370 -16.08 0.34 -6.04
CA GLY A 370 -16.85 -0.80 -6.55
C GLY A 370 -18.35 -0.68 -6.27
N PHE A 371 -18.77 -1.07 -5.07
CA PHE A 371 -20.17 -1.28 -4.71
C PHE A 371 -21.02 0.00 -4.74
N ASP A 372 -20.53 1.10 -4.18
CA ASP A 372 -21.28 2.36 -4.16
C ASP A 372 -21.49 2.90 -5.58
N PHE A 373 -20.45 2.80 -6.40
CA PHE A 373 -20.50 3.20 -7.80
C PHE A 373 -21.48 2.31 -8.60
N GLN A 374 -21.42 0.99 -8.40
CA GLN A 374 -22.35 0.03 -9.00
C GLN A 374 -23.81 0.34 -8.62
N THR A 375 -24.06 0.62 -7.34
CA THR A 375 -25.39 0.94 -6.83
C THR A 375 -25.93 2.22 -7.47
N GLN A 376 -25.07 3.21 -7.70
CA GLN A 376 -25.45 4.44 -8.40
C GLN A 376 -25.78 4.19 -9.87
N LEU A 377 -25.08 3.29 -10.55
CA LEU A 377 -25.43 2.86 -11.91
C LEU A 377 -26.79 2.13 -11.96
N LEU A 378 -27.04 1.23 -11.02
CA LEU A 378 -28.31 0.48 -10.93
C LEU A 378 -29.51 1.38 -10.62
N ASN A 379 -29.30 2.50 -9.92
CA ASN A 379 -30.33 3.47 -9.60
C ASN A 379 -30.68 4.41 -10.78
N ILE A 380 -30.04 4.26 -11.93
CA ILE A 380 -30.42 5.01 -13.14
C ILE A 380 -31.73 4.41 -13.66
N ASN A 381 -32.73 5.26 -13.93
CA ASN A 381 -33.99 4.80 -14.50
C ASN A 381 -33.80 4.39 -15.97
N LEU A 382 -33.45 3.13 -16.20
CA LEU A 382 -33.22 2.56 -17.53
C LEU A 382 -34.43 2.71 -18.47
N THR A 383 -35.66 2.71 -17.93
CA THR A 383 -36.89 2.85 -18.74
C THR A 383 -37.05 4.23 -19.37
N ALA A 384 -36.34 5.25 -18.84
CA ALA A 384 -36.36 6.61 -19.36
C ALA A 384 -35.21 6.90 -20.34
N VAL A 385 -34.35 5.92 -20.63
CA VAL A 385 -33.16 6.08 -21.46
C VAL A 385 -33.25 5.21 -22.71
N ASP A 386 -32.57 5.62 -23.78
CA ASP A 386 -32.51 4.91 -25.05
C ASP A 386 -31.83 3.53 -24.93
N THR A 387 -32.14 2.63 -25.85
CA THR A 387 -31.63 1.25 -25.87
C THR A 387 -30.11 1.17 -25.99
N ALA A 388 -29.46 2.13 -26.67
CA ALA A 388 -28.00 2.17 -26.75
C ALA A 388 -27.38 2.52 -25.40
N THR A 389 -27.93 3.48 -24.66
CA THR A 389 -27.48 3.78 -23.29
C THR A 389 -27.76 2.63 -22.32
N GLN A 390 -28.89 1.92 -22.44
CA GLN A 390 -29.16 0.73 -21.63
C GLN A 390 -28.06 -0.33 -21.81
N ARG A 391 -27.70 -0.64 -23.06
CA ARG A 391 -26.61 -1.58 -23.37
C ARG A 391 -25.26 -1.13 -22.82
N GLU A 392 -24.95 0.16 -22.88
CA GLU A 392 -23.72 0.70 -22.29
C GLU A 392 -23.70 0.62 -20.76
N VAL A 393 -24.83 0.85 -20.08
CA VAL A 393 -24.94 0.65 -18.61
C VAL A 393 -24.70 -0.80 -18.25
N GLU A 394 -25.30 -1.76 -18.98
CA GLU A 394 -25.06 -3.18 -18.79
C GLU A 394 -23.57 -3.55 -18.99
N MET A 395 -22.95 -3.07 -20.07
CA MET A 395 -21.52 -3.28 -20.31
C MET A 395 -20.64 -2.67 -19.21
N PHE A 396 -21.05 -1.53 -18.64
CA PHE A 396 -20.38 -0.94 -17.50
C PHE A 396 -20.51 -1.82 -16.25
N LEU A 397 -21.71 -2.29 -15.90
CA LEU A 397 -21.91 -3.20 -14.78
C LEU A 397 -21.10 -4.50 -14.93
N VAL A 398 -21.02 -5.05 -16.14
CA VAL A 398 -20.16 -6.20 -16.45
C VAL A 398 -18.67 -5.86 -16.27
N ALA A 399 -18.23 -4.66 -16.67
CA ALA A 399 -16.85 -4.23 -16.45
C ALA A 399 -16.52 -4.12 -14.96
N ILE A 400 -17.47 -3.66 -14.13
CA ILE A 400 -17.32 -3.61 -12.67
C ILE A 400 -17.19 -5.02 -12.08
N ALA A 401 -18.08 -5.93 -12.49
CA ALA A 401 -18.05 -7.31 -12.03
C ALA A 401 -16.78 -8.06 -12.44
N LYS A 402 -16.25 -7.80 -13.65
CA LYS A 402 -15.03 -8.44 -14.16
C LYS A 402 -13.74 -7.86 -13.56
N ASN A 403 -13.73 -6.59 -13.18
CA ASN A 403 -12.54 -5.90 -12.66
C ASN A 403 -12.82 -5.26 -11.29
N PRO A 404 -13.09 -6.06 -10.25
CA PRO A 404 -13.39 -5.52 -8.94
C PRO A 404 -12.19 -4.69 -8.43
N PRO A 405 -12.42 -3.49 -7.88
CA PRO A 405 -11.36 -2.70 -7.29
C PRO A 405 -11.01 -3.31 -5.93
N THR A 406 -10.22 -4.38 -5.91
CA THR A 406 -9.74 -5.01 -4.68
C THR A 406 -8.24 -4.77 -4.53
N MET A 407 -7.83 -4.28 -3.36
CA MET A 407 -6.41 -4.10 -3.04
C MET A 407 -5.83 -5.43 -2.56
N ASN A 408 -5.00 -6.04 -3.41
CA ASN A 408 -4.29 -7.27 -3.08
C ASN A 408 -2.78 -7.01 -2.87
N LEU A 409 -2.17 -7.81 -1.99
CA LEU A 409 -0.73 -7.84 -1.78
C LEU A 409 -0.11 -8.87 -2.73
N ASP A 410 -0.11 -8.60 -4.03
CA ASP A 410 0.49 -9.49 -5.07
C ASP A 410 0.02 -10.97 -4.97
N GLY A 411 -1.23 -11.18 -4.57
CA GLY A 411 -1.84 -12.51 -4.41
C GLY A 411 -1.65 -13.16 -3.03
N TYR A 412 -0.85 -12.60 -2.11
CA TYR A 412 -0.66 -13.15 -0.77
C TYR A 412 -1.90 -13.00 0.12
N ALA A 413 -2.49 -11.80 0.14
CA ALA A 413 -3.69 -11.49 0.90
C ALA A 413 -4.42 -10.28 0.31
N THR A 414 -5.73 -10.25 0.47
CA THR A 414 -6.54 -9.05 0.21
C THR A 414 -6.56 -8.19 1.47
N ILE A 415 -6.21 -6.91 1.35
CA ILE A 415 -6.28 -6.00 2.49
C ILE A 415 -7.73 -5.54 2.65
N ASN A 416 -8.44 -6.15 3.60
CA ASN A 416 -9.81 -5.81 3.94
C ASN A 416 -10.03 -6.02 5.46
N ARG A 417 -11.25 -5.72 5.94
CA ARG A 417 -11.61 -5.93 7.36
C ARG A 417 -11.53 -7.40 7.81
N GLU A 418 -11.61 -8.36 6.88
CA GLU A 418 -11.49 -9.79 7.19
C GLU A 418 -10.06 -10.15 7.61
N LEU A 419 -9.05 -9.44 7.12
CA LEU A 419 -7.67 -9.60 7.57
C LEU A 419 -7.53 -9.29 9.07
N ILE A 420 -8.28 -8.32 9.60
CA ILE A 420 -8.31 -8.02 11.03
C ILE A 420 -8.94 -9.17 11.81
N THR A 421 -10.13 -9.62 11.39
CA THR A 421 -10.86 -10.67 12.11
C THR A 421 -10.08 -11.99 12.11
N SER A 422 -9.45 -12.32 10.98
CA SER A 422 -8.51 -13.44 10.87
C SER A 422 -7.34 -13.28 11.83
N ASN A 423 -6.70 -12.10 11.89
CA ASN A 423 -5.59 -11.86 12.80
C ASN A 423 -5.99 -11.96 14.28
N VAL A 424 -7.13 -11.37 14.67
CA VAL A 424 -7.63 -11.47 16.05
C VAL A 424 -7.92 -12.92 16.42
N SER A 425 -8.50 -13.70 15.51
CA SER A 425 -8.74 -15.12 15.73
C SER A 425 -7.42 -15.89 15.91
N VAL A 426 -6.44 -15.66 15.04
CA VAL A 426 -5.12 -16.29 15.13
C VAL A 426 -4.40 -15.92 16.43
N MET A 427 -4.44 -14.63 16.81
CA MET A 427 -3.88 -14.15 18.06
C MET A 427 -4.53 -14.82 19.27
N ALA A 428 -5.86 -14.95 19.29
CA ALA A 428 -6.58 -15.64 20.36
C ALA A 428 -6.19 -17.12 20.44
N THR A 429 -6.10 -17.82 19.31
CA THR A 429 -5.68 -19.22 19.26
C THR A 429 -4.24 -19.40 19.78
N TYR A 430 -3.28 -18.61 19.31
CA TYR A 430 -1.90 -18.68 19.80
C TYR A 430 -1.79 -18.35 21.28
N LEU A 431 -2.53 -17.35 21.75
CA LEU A 431 -2.52 -16.96 23.15
C LEU A 431 -3.05 -18.07 24.06
N VAL A 432 -4.15 -18.74 23.67
CA VAL A 432 -4.66 -19.91 24.41
C VAL A 432 -3.62 -21.01 24.48
N VAL A 433 -2.99 -21.35 23.35
CA VAL A 433 -1.98 -22.42 23.28
C VAL A 433 -0.77 -22.08 24.15
N LEU A 434 -0.24 -20.86 24.06
CA LEU A 434 0.94 -20.46 24.83
C LEU A 434 0.66 -20.36 26.33
N LEU A 435 -0.54 -19.91 26.73
CA LEU A 435 -0.96 -19.93 28.12
C LEU A 435 -1.11 -21.36 28.66
N GLN A 436 -1.65 -22.28 27.86
CA GLN A 436 -1.74 -23.69 28.23
C GLN A 436 -0.36 -24.32 28.47
N PHE A 437 0.62 -24.03 27.60
CA PHE A 437 2.00 -24.49 27.80
C PHE A 437 2.58 -23.94 29.11
N LYS A 438 2.41 -22.64 29.38
CA LYS A 438 2.91 -22.01 30.61
C LYS A 438 2.28 -22.60 31.87
N ILE A 439 0.96 -22.78 31.91
CA ILE A 439 0.26 -23.38 33.05
C ILE A 439 0.73 -24.83 33.28
N THR A 440 0.95 -25.58 32.20
CA THR A 440 1.43 -26.97 32.28
C THR A 440 2.85 -27.04 32.82
N GLU A 441 3.75 -26.16 32.38
CA GLU A 441 5.12 -26.05 32.89
C GLU A 441 5.13 -25.69 34.39
N GLN A 442 4.34 -24.68 34.79
CA GLN A 442 4.21 -24.29 36.20
C GLN A 442 3.68 -25.43 37.08
N ARG A 443 2.73 -26.24 36.58
CA ARG A 443 2.26 -27.44 37.30
C ARG A 443 3.38 -28.49 37.43
N GLY A 444 4.12 -28.76 36.35
CA GLY A 444 5.24 -29.70 36.37
C GLY A 444 6.33 -29.31 37.40
N LEU A 445 6.70 -28.02 37.44
CA LEU A 445 7.65 -27.49 38.42
C LEU A 445 7.16 -27.64 39.86
N ARG A 446 5.89 -27.35 40.13
CA ARG A 446 5.29 -27.53 41.47
C ARG A 446 5.26 -29.00 41.90
N THR A 447 4.97 -29.93 40.99
CA THR A 447 4.99 -31.37 41.28
C THR A 447 6.41 -31.86 41.57
N GLN A 448 7.43 -31.36 40.86
CA GLN A 448 8.84 -31.66 41.18
C GLN A 448 9.25 -31.11 42.54
N GLN A 449 8.90 -29.87 42.88
CA GLN A 449 9.20 -29.31 44.20
C GLN A 449 8.53 -30.09 45.33
N ALA A 450 7.29 -30.53 45.15
CA ALA A 450 6.55 -31.35 46.12
C ALA A 450 7.09 -32.79 46.24
N ALA A 451 7.83 -33.29 45.26
CA ALA A 451 8.46 -34.61 45.31
C ALA A 451 9.86 -34.60 45.97
N ILE A 452 10.45 -33.42 46.17
CA ILE A 452 11.78 -33.21 46.76
C ILE A 452 11.68 -32.76 48.23
N SER A 453 10.53 -32.22 48.65
CA SER A 453 10.15 -31.97 50.05
C SER A 453 9.54 -33.19 50.71
#